data_AF-A0A943ZW85-F1
#
_entry.id   AF-A0A943ZW85-F1
#
_cell.length_a   1.000
_cell.length_b   1.000
_cell.length_c   1.000
_cell.angle_alpha   90.00
_cell.angle_beta   90.00
_cell.angle_gamma   90.00
#
_symmetry.space_group_name_H-M   'P 1'
#
loop_
_entity.id
_entity.type
_entity.pdbx_description
1 polymer ?
#
loop_
_entity_poly.entity_id
_entity_poly.type
_entity_poly.pdbx_seq_one_letter_code
_entity_poly.pdbx_strand_id
1 'polypeptide(L)'
;MKIYHKKNFSEGILLTGLGLLLLVTMLLRQSFRPRSVLICTVALLLGLCLLFRSLSKKFAWADRLEELDERNLLIQLHSKGLAFTIMQNALLVLCLLSAAVGVLRSSDQDAQLVFGGMLVLSVLLWFLSFLAELLCGIHYERRL
;
A
#
# COMPACT_ATOMS: atom_id res chain seq x y z
N MET A 1 25.05 4.28 19.49
CA MET A 1 24.90 4.73 18.09
C MET A 1 23.86 5.85 18.01
N LYS A 2 24.11 6.93 17.27
CA LYS A 2 23.09 7.97 17.04
C LYS A 2 22.27 7.57 15.81
N ILE A 3 20.94 7.55 15.94
CA ILE A 3 20.02 7.27 14.83
C ILE A 3 19.74 8.59 14.12
N TYR A 4 20.15 8.69 12.85
CA TYR A 4 20.00 9.94 12.09
C TYR A 4 18.68 10.03 11.32
N HIS A 5 18.07 8.88 10.98
CA HIS A 5 16.82 8.81 10.23
C HIS A 5 15.83 7.82 10.88
N LYS A 6 14.86 8.34 11.66
CA LYS A 6 13.95 7.51 12.48
C LYS A 6 13.04 6.60 11.64
N LYS A 7 12.58 7.07 10.47
CA LYS A 7 11.66 6.34 9.59
C LYS A 7 12.32 5.09 8.98
N ASN A 8 13.40 5.28 8.23
CA ASN A 8 14.23 4.19 7.68
C ASN A 8 14.73 3.20 8.74
N PHE A 9 14.98 3.66 9.98
CA PHE A 9 15.35 2.76 11.09
C PHE A 9 14.17 1.85 11.51
N SER A 10 12.97 2.41 11.67
CA SER A 10 11.76 1.62 11.99
C SER A 10 11.43 0.62 10.87
N GLU A 11 11.50 1.06 9.61
CA GLU A 11 11.27 0.20 8.45
C GLU A 11 12.32 -0.92 8.36
N GLY A 12 13.59 -0.61 8.63
CA GLY A 12 14.66 -1.61 8.70
C GLY A 12 14.44 -2.64 9.81
N ILE A 13 14.00 -2.22 11.02
CA ILE A 13 13.66 -3.14 12.11
C ILE A 13 12.49 -4.04 11.73
N LEU A 14 11.42 -3.49 11.16
CA LEU A 14 10.25 -4.27 10.77
C LEU A 14 10.61 -5.30 9.69
N LEU A 15 11.39 -4.89 8.69
CA LEU A 15 11.77 -5.76 7.58
C LEU A 15 12.75 -6.86 8.02
N THR A 16 13.73 -6.53 8.86
CA THR A 16 14.62 -7.54 9.47
C THR A 16 13.86 -8.48 10.41
N GLY A 17 12.91 -7.96 11.20
CA GLY A 17 12.04 -8.75 12.06
C GLY A 17 11.17 -9.73 11.29
N LEU A 18 10.58 -9.29 10.18
CA LEU A 18 9.84 -10.17 9.26
C LEU A 18 10.76 -11.22 8.63
N GLY A 19 11.95 -10.83 8.17
CA GLY A 19 12.95 -11.77 7.64
C GLY A 19 13.35 -12.85 8.64
N LEU A 20 13.56 -12.47 9.91
CA LEU A 20 13.85 -13.39 11.02
C LEU A 20 12.66 -14.30 11.34
N LEU A 21 11.44 -13.76 11.38
CA LEU A 21 10.22 -14.54 11.60
C LEU A 21 10.04 -15.60 10.50
N LEU A 22 10.26 -15.22 9.24
CA LEU A 22 10.27 -16.14 8.12
C LEU A 22 11.37 -17.20 8.28
N LEU A 23 12.55 -16.85 8.76
CA LEU A 23 13.63 -17.80 9.01
C LEU A 23 13.25 -18.82 10.11
N VAL A 24 12.70 -18.35 11.23
CA VAL A 24 12.26 -19.20 12.34
C VAL A 24 11.14 -20.15 11.91
N THR A 25 10.15 -19.66 11.17
CA THR A 25 9.05 -20.49 10.66
C THR A 25 9.53 -21.55 9.65
N MET A 26 10.53 -21.23 8.82
CA MET A 26 11.17 -22.21 7.94
C MET A 26 11.93 -23.29 8.72
N LEU A 27 12.62 -22.90 9.79
CA LEU A 27 13.38 -23.82 10.65
C LEU A 27 12.46 -24.78 11.43
N LEU A 28 11.37 -24.26 12.02
CA LEU A 28 10.38 -25.04 12.76
C LEU A 28 9.63 -26.04 11.88
N ARG A 29 9.34 -25.65 10.63
CA ARG A 29 8.51 -26.44 9.72
C ARG A 29 9.33 -27.35 8.78
N GLN A 30 10.66 -27.38 8.93
CA GLN A 30 11.63 -28.14 8.13
C GLN A 30 11.37 -28.15 6.61
N SER A 31 10.74 -27.10 6.08
CA SER A 31 10.28 -27.05 4.69
C SER A 31 11.02 -25.95 3.93
N PHE A 32 12.24 -26.29 3.50
CA PHE A 32 13.09 -25.40 2.71
C PHE A 32 12.61 -25.35 1.26
N ARG A 33 11.60 -24.52 0.98
CA ARG A 33 11.23 -24.20 -0.40
C ARG A 33 12.18 -23.14 -0.94
N PRO A 34 12.69 -23.26 -2.18
CA PRO A 34 13.66 -22.30 -2.72
C PRO A 34 13.10 -20.88 -2.82
N ARG A 35 11.80 -20.74 -3.11
CA ARG A 35 11.12 -19.43 -3.16
C ARG A 35 11.08 -18.73 -1.79
N SER A 36 10.80 -19.45 -0.72
CA SER A 36 10.74 -18.85 0.62
C SER A 36 12.12 -18.52 1.17
N VAL A 37 13.14 -19.32 0.84
CA VAL A 37 14.55 -19.02 1.14
C VAL A 37 14.98 -17.73 0.43
N LEU A 38 14.67 -17.58 -0.87
CA LEU A 38 14.95 -16.36 -1.62
C LEU A 38 14.29 -15.13 -0.98
N ILE A 39 12.99 -15.19 -0.68
CA ILE A 39 12.26 -14.08 -0.04
C ILE A 39 12.87 -13.71 1.32
N CYS A 40 13.22 -14.71 2.14
CA CYS A 40 13.86 -14.50 3.44
C CYS A 40 15.23 -13.82 3.30
N THR A 41 16.08 -14.29 2.38
CA THR A 41 17.42 -13.71 2.15
C THR A 41 17.33 -12.26 1.66
N VAL A 42 16.43 -11.97 0.72
CA VAL A 42 16.20 -10.61 0.22
C VAL A 42 15.67 -9.70 1.33
N ALA A 43 14.71 -10.17 2.14
CA ALA A 43 14.15 -9.39 3.24
C ALA A 43 15.22 -9.05 4.31
N LEU A 44 16.08 -10.01 4.66
CA LEU A 44 17.17 -9.79 5.62
C LEU A 44 18.23 -8.82 5.07
N LEU A 45 18.66 -8.99 3.82
CA LEU A 45 19.64 -8.12 3.18
C LEU A 45 19.11 -6.68 3.07
N LEU A 46 17.88 -6.50 2.61
CA LEU A 46 17.25 -5.19 2.51
C LEU A 46 17.07 -4.55 3.90
N GLY A 47 16.62 -5.33 4.89
CA GLY A 47 16.43 -4.84 6.25
C GLY A 47 17.75 -4.38 6.87
N LEU A 48 18.82 -5.18 6.74
CA LEU A 48 20.16 -4.81 7.22
C LEU A 48 20.70 -3.58 6.49
N CYS A 49 20.56 -3.51 5.16
CA CYS A 49 20.95 -2.33 4.39
C CYS A 49 20.26 -1.06 4.87
N LEU A 50 18.95 -1.11 5.14
CA LEU A 50 18.18 0.04 5.66
C LEU A 50 18.67 0.45 7.07
N LEU A 51 18.99 -0.52 7.93
CA LEU A 51 19.58 -0.26 9.24
C LEU A 51 20.94 0.44 9.11
N PHE A 52 21.86 -0.10 8.31
CA PHE A 52 23.17 0.52 8.06
C PHE A 52 23.04 1.93 7.45
N ARG A 53 22.11 2.13 6.50
CA ARG A 53 21.84 3.42 5.87
C ARG A 53 21.33 4.44 6.89
N SER A 54 20.41 4.03 7.77
CA SER A 54 19.83 4.89 8.82
C SER A 54 20.83 5.34 9.89
N LEU A 55 21.91 4.58 10.07
CA LEU A 55 23.00 4.84 11.00
C LEU A 55 24.08 5.75 10.40
N SER A 56 24.15 5.86 9.07
CA SER A 56 25.11 6.71 8.38
C SER A 56 24.60 8.15 8.25
N LYS A 57 25.36 9.10 8.80
CA LYS A 57 25.03 10.53 8.76
C LYS A 57 24.93 11.09 7.34
N LYS A 58 25.78 10.61 6.42
CA LYS A 58 25.82 11.09 5.03
C LYS A 58 24.55 10.69 4.27
N PHE A 59 24.16 9.43 4.35
CA PHE A 59 22.95 8.92 3.69
C PHE A 59 21.68 9.47 4.33
N ALA A 60 21.63 9.61 5.65
CA ALA A 60 20.48 10.22 6.33
C ALA A 60 20.28 11.70 5.99
N TRP A 61 21.35 12.43 5.65
CA TRP A 61 21.24 13.82 5.20
C TRP A 61 20.77 13.90 3.75
N ALA A 62 21.28 13.03 2.86
CA ALA A 62 20.80 12.92 1.48
C ALA A 62 19.31 12.54 1.43
N ASP A 63 18.89 11.54 2.22
CA ASP A 63 17.48 11.11 2.30
C ASP A 63 16.57 12.26 2.79
N ARG A 64 17.00 13.05 3.79
CA ARG A 64 16.23 14.22 4.25
C ARG A 64 16.15 15.32 3.19
N LEU A 65 17.22 15.55 2.45
CA LEU A 65 17.23 16.57 1.41
C LEU A 65 16.26 16.19 0.28
N GLU A 66 16.20 14.89 -0.06
CA GLU A 66 15.30 14.35 -1.07
C GLU A 66 13.83 14.33 -0.63
N GLU A 67 13.56 14.13 0.68
CA GLU A 67 12.21 14.25 1.26
C GLU A 67 11.72 15.71 1.32
N LEU A 68 12.62 16.68 1.47
CA LEU A 68 12.29 18.10 1.57
C LEU A 68 12.30 18.83 0.22
N ASP A 69 12.71 18.16 -0.85
CA ASP A 69 12.68 18.74 -2.18
C ASP A 69 11.23 18.96 -2.64
N GLU A 70 10.87 20.22 -2.83
CA GLU A 70 9.52 20.66 -3.22
C GLU A 70 9.04 19.94 -4.48
N ARG A 71 9.95 19.67 -5.42
CA ARG A 71 9.63 18.94 -6.65
C ARG A 71 9.18 17.51 -6.36
N ASN A 72 9.87 16.82 -5.44
CA ASN A 72 9.51 15.45 -5.06
C ASN A 72 8.19 15.42 -4.28
N LEU A 73 7.94 16.41 -3.43
CA LEU A 73 6.66 16.55 -2.73
C LEU A 73 5.50 16.76 -3.71
N LEU A 74 5.68 17.62 -4.71
CA LEU A 74 4.68 17.85 -5.76
C LEU A 74 4.42 16.56 -6.55
N ILE A 75 5.47 15.85 -6.98
CA ILE A 75 5.34 14.58 -7.70
C ILE A 75 4.63 13.54 -6.83
N GLN A 76 4.92 13.46 -5.53
CA GLN A 76 4.24 12.54 -4.62
C GLN A 76 2.76 12.88 -4.46
N LEU A 77 2.41 14.15 -4.29
CA LEU A 77 1.01 14.57 -4.16
C LEU A 77 0.24 14.32 -5.45
N HIS A 78 0.83 14.66 -6.60
CA HIS A 78 0.23 14.43 -7.90
C HIS A 78 0.06 12.95 -8.22
N SER A 79 1.07 12.12 -7.92
CA SER A 79 0.98 10.66 -8.13
C SER A 79 -0.04 10.00 -7.20
N LYS A 80 -0.16 10.44 -5.94
CA LYS A 80 -1.21 9.97 -5.03
C LYS A 80 -2.60 10.39 -5.49
N GLY A 81 -2.77 11.63 -5.94
CA GLY A 81 -4.03 12.13 -6.51
C GLY A 81 -4.46 11.31 -7.73
N LEU A 82 -3.55 11.15 -8.71
CA LEU A 82 -3.80 10.33 -9.90
C LEU A 82 -4.12 8.87 -9.55
N ALA A 83 -3.36 8.26 -8.64
CA ALA A 83 -3.62 6.89 -8.19
C ALA A 83 -5.01 6.76 -7.56
N PHE A 84 -5.43 7.74 -6.76
CA PHE A 84 -6.75 7.76 -6.15
C PHE A 84 -7.86 7.85 -7.22
N THR A 85 -7.74 8.76 -8.19
CA THR A 85 -8.68 8.88 -9.31
C THR A 85 -8.75 7.60 -10.14
N ILE A 86 -7.60 6.96 -10.41
CA ILE A 86 -7.55 5.67 -11.12
C ILE A 86 -8.27 4.59 -10.33
N MET A 87 -8.06 4.50 -9.01
CA MET A 87 -8.74 3.53 -8.14
C MET A 87 -10.25 3.76 -8.10
N GLN A 88 -10.70 5.01 -8.01
CA GLN A 88 -12.11 5.37 -8.02
C GLN A 88 -12.77 5.00 -9.36
N ASN A 89 -12.10 5.25 -10.48
CA ASN A 89 -12.58 4.82 -11.80
C ASN A 89 -12.64 3.30 -11.91
N ALA A 90 -11.63 2.59 -11.40
CA ALA A 90 -11.62 1.12 -11.37
C ALA A 90 -12.77 0.55 -10.53
N LEU A 91 -13.03 1.14 -9.36
CA LEU A 91 -14.19 0.82 -8.51
C LEU A 91 -15.50 1.04 -9.26
N LEU A 92 -15.64 2.14 -10.00
CA LEU A 92 -16.83 2.42 -10.80
C LEU A 92 -17.04 1.38 -11.91
N VAL A 93 -15.99 1.00 -12.62
CA VAL A 93 -16.06 -0.07 -13.62
C VAL A 93 -16.46 -1.40 -12.98
N LEU A 94 -15.92 -1.72 -11.79
CA LEU A 94 -16.28 -2.92 -11.05
C LEU A 94 -17.77 -2.92 -10.65
N CYS A 95 -18.29 -1.78 -10.20
CA CYS A 95 -19.72 -1.60 -9.92
C CYS A 95 -20.57 -1.92 -11.17
N LEU A 96 -20.23 -1.32 -12.31
CA LEU A 96 -20.98 -1.53 -13.57
C LEU A 96 -20.93 -2.99 -14.03
N LEU A 97 -19.77 -3.64 -13.93
CA LEU A 97 -19.64 -5.06 -14.27
C LEU A 97 -20.45 -5.95 -13.32
N SER A 98 -20.42 -5.69 -12.02
CA SER A 98 -21.22 -6.45 -11.05
C SER A 98 -22.72 -6.28 -11.28
N ALA A 99 -23.17 -5.08 -11.67
CA ALA A 99 -24.56 -4.81 -12.02
C ALA A 99 -24.98 -5.54 -13.30
N ALA A 100 -24.17 -5.46 -14.36
CA ALA A 100 -24.42 -6.14 -15.62
C ALA A 100 -24.51 -7.66 -15.41
N VAL A 101 -23.52 -8.26 -14.74
CA VAL A 101 -23.51 -9.70 -14.45
C VAL A 101 -24.69 -10.09 -13.56
N GLY A 102 -25.04 -9.28 -12.56
CA GLY A 102 -26.19 -9.51 -11.70
C GLY A 102 -27.51 -9.56 -12.47
N VAL A 103 -27.70 -8.70 -13.46
CA VAL A 103 -28.90 -8.69 -14.32
C VAL A 103 -28.92 -9.89 -15.28
N LEU A 104 -27.79 -10.15 -15.95
CA LEU A 104 -27.65 -11.27 -16.90
C LEU A 104 -27.82 -12.65 -16.25
N ARG A 105 -27.48 -12.79 -14.97
CA ARG A 105 -27.45 -14.06 -14.24
C ARG A 105 -28.52 -14.15 -13.15
N SER A 106 -29.60 -13.38 -13.31
CA SER A 106 -30.75 -13.29 -12.39
C SER A 106 -31.51 -14.60 -12.15
N SER A 107 -31.21 -15.67 -12.90
CA SER A 107 -31.82 -17.00 -12.71
C SER A 107 -31.17 -17.82 -11.59
N ASP A 108 -29.94 -17.53 -11.19
CA ASP A 108 -29.20 -18.29 -10.18
C ASP A 108 -29.20 -17.53 -8.84
N GLN A 109 -29.93 -18.03 -7.83
CA GLN A 109 -30.06 -17.39 -6.52
C GLN A 109 -28.71 -17.17 -5.80
N ASP A 110 -27.80 -18.14 -5.90
CA ASP A 110 -26.48 -18.06 -5.27
C ASP A 110 -25.58 -17.02 -5.96
N ALA A 111 -25.66 -16.92 -7.28
CA ALA A 111 -24.90 -15.92 -8.04
C ALA A 111 -25.41 -14.51 -7.74
N GLN A 112 -26.73 -14.32 -7.64
CA GLN A 112 -27.33 -13.03 -7.33
C GLN A 112 -26.90 -12.51 -5.95
N LEU A 113 -26.75 -13.39 -4.96
CA LEU A 113 -26.33 -13.00 -3.61
C LEU A 113 -24.86 -12.55 -3.57
N VAL A 114 -23.98 -13.26 -4.29
CA VAL A 114 -22.55 -12.92 -4.39
C VAL A 114 -22.33 -11.63 -5.19
N PHE A 115 -22.91 -11.52 -6.39
CA PHE A 115 -22.76 -10.32 -7.22
C PHE A 115 -23.50 -9.11 -6.64
N GLY A 116 -24.65 -9.33 -6.00
CA GLY A 116 -25.37 -8.28 -5.26
C GLY A 116 -24.57 -7.76 -4.06
N GLY A 117 -23.98 -8.65 -3.27
CA GLY A 117 -23.10 -8.26 -2.16
C GLY A 117 -21.87 -7.50 -2.64
N MET A 118 -21.25 -7.96 -3.73
CA MET A 118 -20.08 -7.30 -4.33
C MET A 118 -20.43 -5.93 -4.91
N LEU A 119 -21.63 -5.75 -5.49
CA LEU A 119 -22.14 -4.48 -5.97
C LEU A 119 -22.33 -3.50 -4.81
N VAL A 120 -23.03 -3.91 -3.76
CA VAL A 120 -23.27 -3.04 -2.59
C VAL A 120 -21.95 -2.58 -1.97
N LEU A 121 -20.99 -3.50 -1.81
CA LEU A 121 -19.70 -3.18 -1.23
C LEU A 121 -18.87 -2.23 -2.12
N SER A 122 -18.84 -2.49 -3.43
CA SER A 122 -18.11 -1.64 -4.38
C SER A 122 -18.72 -0.23 -4.49
N VAL A 123 -20.05 -0.12 -4.50
CA VAL A 123 -20.76 1.19 -4.49
C VAL A 123 -20.49 1.94 -3.20
N LEU A 124 -20.54 1.27 -2.04
CA LEU A 124 -20.27 1.89 -0.75
C LEU A 124 -18.82 2.44 -0.69
N LEU A 125 -17.84 1.65 -1.13
CA LEU A 125 -16.44 2.06 -1.18
C LEU A 125 -16.21 3.22 -2.15
N TRP A 126 -16.85 3.19 -3.32
CA TRP A 126 -16.79 4.28 -4.29
C TRP A 126 -17.39 5.58 -3.71
N PHE A 127 -18.53 5.48 -3.02
CA PHE A 127 -19.19 6.62 -2.39
C PHE A 127 -18.36 7.23 -1.25
N LEU A 128 -17.77 6.39 -0.39
CA LEU A 128 -16.83 6.83 0.65
C LEU A 128 -15.61 7.55 0.06
N SER A 129 -15.08 7.02 -1.04
CA SER A 129 -13.94 7.63 -1.75
C SER A 129 -14.32 9.01 -2.31
N PHE A 130 -15.48 9.12 -2.93
CA PHE A 130 -16.01 10.39 -3.45
C PHE A 130 -16.23 11.43 -2.33
N LEU A 131 -16.80 11.01 -1.19
CA LEU A 131 -16.96 11.91 -0.04
C LEU A 131 -15.62 12.39 0.52
N ALA A 132 -14.63 11.51 0.60
CA ALA A 132 -13.29 11.89 1.05
C ALA A 132 -12.66 12.95 0.14
N GLU A 133 -12.76 12.76 -1.18
CA GLU A 133 -12.30 13.74 -2.17
C GLU A 133 -13.01 15.09 -2.02
N LEU A 134 -14.33 15.08 -1.88
CA LEU A 134 -15.13 16.30 -1.73
C LEU A 134 -14.80 17.07 -0.44
N LEU A 135 -14.68 16.36 0.69
CA LEU A 135 -14.29 16.97 1.97
C LEU A 135 -12.86 17.52 1.93
N CYS A 136 -11.92 16.80 1.33
CA CYS A 136 -10.57 17.28 1.13
C CYS A 136 -10.54 18.51 0.22
N GLY A 137 -11.29 18.50 -0.88
CA GLY A 137 -11.43 19.64 -1.79
C GLY A 137 -11.91 20.89 -1.07
N ILE A 138 -13.04 20.80 -0.35
CA ILE A 138 -13.59 21.92 0.43
C ILE A 138 -12.60 22.41 1.50
N HIS A 139 -11.90 21.50 2.19
CA HIS A 139 -10.95 21.88 3.23
C HIS A 139 -9.77 22.67 2.67
N TYR A 140 -9.24 22.28 1.51
CA TYR A 140 -8.13 22.96 0.86
C TYR A 140 -8.57 24.28 0.21
N GLU A 141 -9.74 24.31 -0.41
CA GLU A 141 -10.28 25.52 -1.03
C GLU A 141 -10.58 26.62 0.00
N ARG A 142 -11.03 26.26 1.22
CA ARG A 142 -11.20 27.23 2.32
C ARG A 142 -9.90 27.79 2.89
N ARG A 143 -8.74 27.17 2.61
CA ARG A 143 -7.44 27.64 3.11
C ARG A 143 -6.66 28.48 2.09
N LEU A 144 -7.09 28.51 0.83
CA LEU A 144 -6.56 29.36 -0.23
C LEU A 144 -7.24 30.73 -0.20
#